data_AF-A0A7S3TM92-F1
#
_entry.id   AF-A0A7S3TM92-F1
#
_cell.length_a   1.000
_cell.length_b   1.000
_cell.length_c   1.000
_cell.angle_alpha   90.00
_cell.angle_beta   90.00
_cell.angle_gamma   90.00
#
_symmetry.space_group_name_H-M   'P 1'
#
loop_
_entity.id
_entity.type
_entity.pdbx_description
1 polymer ?
#
loop_
_entity_poly.entity_id
_entity_poly.type
_entity_poly.pdbx_seq_one_letter_code
_entity_poly.pdbx_strand_id
1 'polypeptide(L)'
;MDTFFYICIWKGATIASWEEQKYHEDPEYENVKNLLEDPVQDAQAIMEERFPMPRFFITKPNDTQERKIKARVNPSSLSTTNKTVESGNFFTEDVSLNVFMQHLIKMAVQS
;
A
#
# COMPACT_ATOMS: atom_id res chain seq x y z
N MET A 1 2.04 -5.12 2.81
CA MET A 1 3.00 -4.12 3.32
C MET A 1 3.44 -4.54 4.71
N ASP A 2 4.74 -4.62 4.93
CA ASP A 2 5.34 -4.95 6.21
C ASP A 2 6.16 -3.75 6.70
N THR A 3 5.89 -3.32 7.94
CA THR A 3 6.55 -2.16 8.59
C THR A 3 7.28 -2.57 9.86
N PHE A 4 7.61 -3.86 9.98
CA PHE A 4 8.06 -4.53 11.19
C PHE A 4 6.99 -4.61 12.29
N PHE A 5 6.46 -3.46 12.74
CA PHE A 5 5.47 -3.36 13.83
C PHE A 5 4.02 -3.60 13.37
N TYR A 6 3.76 -3.39 12.08
CA TYR A 6 2.45 -3.62 11.48
C TYR A 6 2.59 -4.38 10.17
N ILE A 7 1.71 -5.35 9.97
CA ILE A 7 1.53 -6.04 8.69
C ILE A 7 0.16 -5.66 8.16
N CYS A 8 0.12 -5.27 6.90
CA CYS A 8 -1.08 -4.78 6.27
C CYS A 8 -1.30 -5.35 4.88
N ILE A 9 -2.53 -5.79 4.62
CA ILE A 9 -3.01 -6.13 3.28
C ILE A 9 -3.92 -4.99 2.80
N TRP A 10 -3.60 -4.43 1.63
CA TRP A 10 -4.44 -3.41 0.99
C TRP A 10 -5.10 -4.02 -0.24
N LYS A 11 -6.42 -4.04 -0.25
CA LYS A 11 -7.22 -4.53 -1.39
C LYS A 11 -7.56 -3.36 -2.29
N GLY A 12 -7.15 -3.38 -3.55
CA GLY A 12 -7.52 -2.36 -4.51
C GLY A 12 -9.03 -2.30 -4.77
N ALA A 13 -9.53 -1.18 -5.29
CA ALA A 13 -10.98 -0.95 -5.46
C ALA A 13 -11.67 -2.08 -6.24
N THR A 14 -11.05 -2.54 -7.33
CA THR A 14 -11.57 -3.63 -8.16
C THR A 14 -11.59 -4.96 -7.40
N ILE A 15 -10.51 -5.29 -6.68
CA ILE A 15 -10.42 -6.53 -5.89
C ILE A 15 -11.45 -6.52 -4.76
N ALA A 16 -11.60 -5.39 -4.07
CA ALA A 16 -12.61 -5.23 -3.03
C ALA A 16 -14.03 -5.41 -3.60
N SER A 17 -14.30 -4.87 -4.80
CA SER A 17 -15.59 -5.07 -5.49
C SER A 17 -15.84 -6.53 -5.88
N TRP A 18 -14.82 -7.26 -6.33
CA TRP A 18 -14.93 -8.69 -6.62
C TRP A 18 -15.19 -9.53 -5.37
N GLU A 19 -14.58 -9.17 -4.25
CA GLU A 19 -14.85 -9.81 -2.96
C GLU A 19 -16.28 -9.56 -2.49
N GLU A 20 -16.77 -8.31 -2.61
CA GLU A 20 -18.15 -7.94 -2.27
C GLU A 20 -19.18 -8.66 -3.16
N GLN A 21 -18.84 -8.91 -4.43
CA GLN A 21 -19.65 -9.68 -5.38
C GLN A 21 -19.53 -11.20 -5.19
N LYS A 22 -18.73 -11.67 -4.21
CA LYS A 22 -18.54 -13.10 -3.89
C LYS A 22 -18.00 -13.97 -5.02
N TYR A 23 -17.27 -13.39 -5.99
CA TYR A 23 -16.67 -14.19 -7.06
C TYR A 23 -15.72 -15.27 -6.56
N HIS A 24 -15.11 -15.11 -5.39
CA HIS A 24 -14.26 -16.12 -4.76
C HIS A 24 -15.01 -17.38 -4.28
N GLU A 25 -16.35 -17.34 -4.20
CA GLU A 25 -17.18 -18.52 -3.86
C GLU A 25 -17.50 -19.36 -5.12
N ASP A 26 -17.40 -18.76 -6.31
CA ASP A 26 -17.71 -19.43 -7.56
C ASP A 26 -16.55 -20.33 -8.01
N PRO A 27 -16.80 -21.61 -8.37
CA PRO A 27 -15.75 -22.54 -8.80
C PRO A 27 -15.03 -22.10 -10.08
N GLU A 28 -15.67 -21.27 -10.90
CA GLU A 28 -15.10 -20.73 -12.14
C GLU A 28 -13.99 -19.70 -11.88
N TYR A 29 -14.02 -19.05 -10.71
CA TYR A 29 -13.10 -17.99 -10.31
C TYR A 29 -12.19 -18.42 -9.14
N GLU A 30 -11.73 -19.67 -9.15
CA GLU A 30 -10.77 -20.20 -8.16
C GLU A 30 -9.49 -19.33 -8.06
N ASN A 31 -9.08 -18.72 -9.17
CA ASN A 31 -7.97 -17.77 -9.20
C ASN A 31 -8.19 -16.54 -8.31
N VAL A 32 -9.43 -16.04 -8.21
CA VAL A 32 -9.76 -14.90 -7.34
C VAL A 32 -9.68 -15.31 -5.88
N LYS A 33 -10.09 -16.53 -5.56
CA LYS A 33 -9.95 -17.09 -4.20
C LYS A 33 -8.48 -17.17 -3.79
N ASN A 34 -7.64 -17.77 -4.62
CA ASN A 34 -6.20 -17.87 -4.35
C ASN A 34 -5.56 -16.49 -4.18
N LEU A 35 -5.90 -15.52 -5.04
CA LEU A 35 -5.43 -14.14 -4.94
C LEU A 35 -5.77 -13.47 -3.58
N LEU A 36 -6.88 -13.84 -2.94
CA LEU A 36 -7.28 -13.32 -1.63
C LEU A 36 -6.61 -14.06 -0.47
N GLU A 37 -6.36 -15.37 -0.62
CA GLU A 37 -5.79 -16.23 0.43
C GLU A 37 -4.26 -16.14 0.52
N ASP A 38 -3.56 -16.08 -0.61
CA ASP A 38 -2.09 -16.00 -0.69
C ASP A 38 -1.49 -14.91 0.22
N PRO A 39 -1.93 -13.62 0.17
CA PRO A 39 -1.35 -12.59 1.02
C PRO A 39 -1.69 -12.76 2.51
N VAL A 40 -2.74 -13.50 2.85
CA VAL A 40 -3.11 -13.80 4.25
C VAL A 40 -2.19 -14.88 4.81
N GLN A 41 -1.90 -15.92 4.02
CA GLN A 41 -0.96 -16.97 4.41
C GLN A 41 0.45 -16.40 4.62
N ASP A 42 0.93 -15.57 3.69
CA ASP A 42 2.22 -14.89 3.82
C ASP A 42 2.28 -14.00 5.07
N ALA A 43 1.21 -13.24 5.33
CA ALA A 43 1.14 -12.39 6.52
C ALA A 43 1.20 -13.22 7.81
N GLN A 44 0.50 -14.36 7.86
CA GLN A 44 0.51 -15.25 9.01
C GLN A 44 1.90 -15.86 9.26
N ALA A 45 2.57 -16.34 8.21
CA ALA A 45 3.93 -16.86 8.32
C ALA A 45 4.90 -15.83 8.91
N ILE A 46 4.83 -14.58 8.44
CA ILE A 46 5.67 -13.49 8.98
C ILE A 46 5.33 -13.19 10.46
N MET A 47 4.06 -13.28 10.85
CA MET A 47 3.63 -13.04 12.23
C MET A 47 4.13 -14.11 13.20
N GLU A 48 4.20 -15.36 12.77
CA GLU A 48 4.63 -16.50 13.59
C GLU A 48 6.13 -16.43 13.92
N GLU A 49 6.96 -15.93 12.99
CA GLU A 49 8.41 -15.83 13.18
C GLU A 49 8.85 -14.59 13.98
N ARG A 50 7.95 -13.61 14.20
CA ARG A 50 8.33 -12.27 14.69
C ARG A 50 8.01 -12.03 16.15
N PHE A 51 8.97 -11.42 16.85
CA PHE A 51 8.79 -10.88 18.20
C PHE A 51 9.23 -9.41 18.29
N PRO A 52 8.41 -8.51 18.86
CA PRO A 52 7.03 -8.72 19.34
C PRO A 52 6.05 -8.98 18.18
N MET A 53 4.94 -9.66 18.46
CA MET A 53 3.93 -9.96 17.45
C MET A 53 3.43 -8.66 16.79
N PRO A 54 3.54 -8.53 15.46
CA PRO A 54 3.15 -7.32 14.77
C PRO A 54 1.62 -7.22 14.70
N ARG A 55 1.11 -6.00 14.64
CA ARG A 55 -0.32 -5.77 14.52
C ARG A 55 -0.77 -5.93 13.06
N PHE A 56 -1.70 -6.85 12.84
CA PHE A 56 -2.26 -7.15 11.53
C PHE A 56 -3.55 -6.35 11.25
N PHE A 57 -3.71 -5.87 10.02
CA PHE A 57 -4.98 -5.31 9.55
C PHE A 57 -5.12 -5.37 8.02
N ILE A 58 -6.35 -5.52 7.55
CA ILE A 58 -6.72 -5.45 6.15
C ILE A 58 -7.45 -4.13 5.92
N THR A 59 -7.20 -3.46 4.80
CA THR A 59 -7.83 -2.17 4.45
C THR A 59 -8.12 -2.11 2.95
N LYS A 60 -9.01 -1.22 2.55
CA LYS A 60 -9.34 -0.92 1.14
C LYS A 60 -9.34 0.59 0.88
N PRO A 61 -9.45 1.06 -0.37
CA PRO A 61 -9.61 2.48 -0.67
C PRO A 61 -10.69 3.14 0.17
N ASN A 62 -10.42 4.35 0.67
CA ASN A 62 -11.32 5.16 1.50
C ASN A 62 -11.65 4.57 2.88
N ASP A 63 -10.99 3.48 3.29
CA ASP A 63 -11.07 3.00 4.67
C ASP A 63 -10.18 3.86 5.59
N THR A 64 -10.59 3.98 6.85
CA THR A 64 -9.90 4.76 7.88
C THR A 64 -8.46 4.28 8.08
N GLN A 65 -8.20 2.96 7.98
CA GLN A 65 -6.86 2.39 8.17
C GLN A 65 -5.92 2.64 6.97
N GLU A 66 -6.44 3.02 5.81
CA GLU A 66 -5.66 3.25 4.58
C GLU A 66 -4.56 4.30 4.78
N ARG A 67 -4.84 5.31 5.61
CA ARG A 67 -3.89 6.38 5.96
C ARG A 67 -2.53 5.84 6.45
N LYS A 68 -2.52 4.69 7.13
CA LYS A 68 -1.29 4.07 7.68
C LYS A 68 -0.33 3.59 6.59
N ILE A 69 -0.87 3.26 5.41
CA ILE A 69 -0.11 2.90 4.22
C ILE A 69 0.28 4.16 3.47
N LYS A 70 -0.68 5.07 3.26
CA LYS A 70 -0.46 6.34 2.54
C LYS A 70 0.65 7.19 3.16
N ALA A 71 0.81 7.16 4.48
CA ALA A 71 1.88 7.85 5.20
C ALA A 71 3.29 7.24 5.02
N ARG A 72 3.41 6.05 4.42
CA ARG A 72 4.70 5.34 4.24
C ARG A 72 5.12 5.17 2.79
N VAL A 73 4.24 5.47 1.84
CA VAL A 73 4.57 5.40 0.43
C VAL A 73 5.07 6.76 -0.05
N ASN A 74 6.01 6.73 -0.98
CA ASN A 74 6.54 7.94 -1.59
C ASN A 74 5.43 8.65 -2.41
N PRO A 75 5.15 9.94 -2.19
CA PRO A 75 4.14 10.68 -2.94
C PRO A 75 4.68 11.07 -4.33
N SER A 76 4.99 10.08 -5.17
CA SER A 76 5.61 10.28 -6.49
C SER A 76 4.71 10.94 -7.53
N SER A 77 3.39 10.99 -7.29
CA SER A 77 2.40 11.62 -8.16
C SER A 77 2.16 13.11 -7.88
N LEU A 78 2.77 13.68 -6.82
CA LEU A 78 2.76 15.12 -6.60
C LEU A 78 3.69 15.77 -7.65
N SER A 79 3.13 16.10 -8.81
CA SER A 79 3.73 17.06 -9.72
C SER A 79 3.83 18.40 -8.99
N THR A 80 4.90 19.17 -9.20
CA THR A 80 5.16 20.50 -8.60
C THR A 80 3.98 21.48 -8.77
N THR A 81 3.08 21.20 -9.71
CA THR A 81 1.78 21.86 -9.81
C THR A 81 0.77 20.99 -9.08
N ASN A 82 0.09 21.52 -8.05
CA ASN A 82 -1.07 20.93 -7.33
C ASN A 82 -2.22 20.51 -8.26
N LYS A 83 -1.96 19.60 -9.20
CA LYS A 83 -2.94 18.89 -10.00
C LYS A 83 -3.23 17.63 -9.20
N THR A 84 -4.40 17.61 -8.57
CA THR A 84 -5.01 16.42 -8.00
C THR A 84 -4.94 15.29 -9.03
N VAL A 85 -3.98 14.39 -8.87
CA VAL A 85 -3.88 13.19 -9.71
C VAL A 85 -4.88 12.19 -9.14
N GLU A 86 -5.93 11.91 -9.90
CA GLU A 86 -7.10 11.10 -9.53
C GLU A 86 -6.80 9.68 -9.00
N SER A 87 -5.54 9.23 -9.03
CA SER A 87 -5.14 7.92 -8.50
C SER A 87 -4.14 8.09 -7.36
N GLY A 88 -4.63 7.90 -6.14
CA GLY A 88 -3.82 7.87 -4.93
C GLY A 88 -3.54 9.24 -4.32
N ASN A 89 -4.51 10.15 -4.25
CA ASN A 89 -4.38 11.46 -3.58
C ASN A 89 -3.68 11.33 -2.22
N PHE A 90 -2.39 11.67 -2.19
CA PHE A 90 -1.60 11.83 -0.99
C PHE A 90 -1.79 13.25 -0.51
N PHE A 91 -2.48 13.43 0.61
CA PHE A 91 -2.59 14.73 1.26
C PHE A 91 -1.36 14.93 2.15
N THR A 92 -0.25 15.36 1.56
CA THR A 92 1.00 15.65 2.27
C THR A 92 1.77 16.80 1.60
N GLU A 93 2.53 17.54 2.41
CA GLU A 93 3.53 18.52 1.95
C GLU A 93 4.94 17.90 1.81
N ASP A 94 5.07 16.59 2.05
CA ASP A 94 6.33 15.88 1.95
C ASP A 94 6.90 15.88 0.53
N VAL A 95 8.22 15.98 0.44
CA VAL A 95 8.96 15.98 -0.81
C VAL A 95 9.04 14.57 -1.38
N SER A 96 8.73 14.40 -2.66
CA SER A 96 8.89 13.10 -3.33
C SER A 96 10.37 12.72 -3.44
N LEU A 97 10.65 11.41 -3.45
CA LEU A 97 12.02 10.90 -3.59
C LEU A 97 12.75 11.47 -4.81
N ASN A 98 12.05 11.73 -5.92
CA ASN A 98 12.66 12.30 -7.13
C ASN A 98 13.20 13.71 -6.86
N VAL A 99 12.38 14.58 -6.26
CA VAL A 99 12.81 15.94 -5.91
C VAL A 99 13.98 15.90 -4.91
N PHE A 100 13.91 15.03 -3.90
CA PHE A 100 15.04 14.81 -2.98
C PHE A 100 16.33 14.43 -3.72
N MET A 101 16.25 13.46 -4.65
CA MET A 101 17.40 13.01 -5.43
C MET A 101 17.97 14.13 -6.34
N GLN A 102 17.12 14.95 -6.95
CA GLN A 102 17.57 16.10 -7.76
C GLN A 102 18.38 17.10 -6.93
N HIS A 103 17.89 17.44 -5.73
CA HIS A 103 18.62 18.31 -4.80
C HIS A 103 19.93 17.69 -4.34
N LEU A 104 19.91 16.41 -3.98
CA LEU A 104 21.10 15.67 -3.54
C LEU A 104 22.18 15.65 -4.64
N ILE A 105 21.82 15.31 -5.87
CA ILE A 105 22.75 15.26 -7.01
C ILE A 105 23.36 16.64 -7.24
N LYS A 106 22.54 17.71 -7.26
CA LYS A 106 23.01 19.08 -7.47
C LYS A 106 24.06 19.49 -6.42
N MET A 107 23.82 19.17 -5.15
CA MET A 107 24.75 19.47 -4.06
C MET A 107 26.04 18.65 -4.15
N ALA A 108 25.94 17.38 -4.57
CA ALA A 108 27.09 16.49 -4.68
C ALA A 108 28.06 16.87 -5.81
N VAL A 109 27.57 17.46 -6.90
CA VAL A 109 28.40 17.91 -8.05
C VAL A 109 28.83 19.37 -7.97
N GLN A 110 28.43 20.10 -6.93
CA GLN A 110 28.80 21.50 -6.72
C GLN A 110 30.19 21.69 -6.07
N SER A 111 30.93 20.60 -5.85
CA SER A 111 32.34 20.59 -5.41
C SER A 111 33.31 20.81 -6.57
#